data_AF-A0A2S2NCX7-F1
#
_entry.id   AF-A0A2S2NCX7-F1
#
_cell.length_a   1.000
_cell.length_b   1.000
_cell.length_c   1.000
_cell.angle_alpha   90.00
_cell.angle_beta   90.00
_cell.angle_gamma   90.00
#
_symmetry.space_group_name_H-M   'P 1'
#
loop_
_entity.id
_entity.type
_entity.pdbx_description
1 polymer ?
#
loop_
_entity_poly.entity_id
_entity_poly.type
_entity_poly.pdbx_seq_one_letter_code
_entity_poly.pdbx_strand_id
1 'polypeptide(L)'
;HLDHIGPFIKSTSDNNHILVLVDNLTKYVKLYAVRRYDTESVLKCIKSFILLHGLPKRIISDRGTAFTSKRFETYCQTGGIKHTLISVRHPQSNGQVERVNSTLVPVLQANMTNERNWDKKLLEVESQLNNSQNKTVGDTPFCILYGYHASFNDGVLKHIKIEEGYEDVNKLQEQARVNIEKE
;
A
#
# COMPACT_ATOMS: atom_id res chain seq x y z
N HIS A 1 4.86 2.09 5.36
CA HIS A 1 4.65 1.00 6.32
C HIS A 1 4.55 -0.31 5.57
N LEU A 2 5.13 -1.38 6.12
CA LEU A 2 5.10 -2.74 5.57
C LEU A 2 4.50 -3.68 6.60
N ASP A 3 3.61 -4.56 6.14
CA ASP A 3 3.07 -5.63 6.96
C ASP A 3 2.63 -6.83 6.14
N HIS A 4 2.56 -8.00 6.76
CA HIS A 4 1.98 -9.20 6.15
C HIS A 4 0.61 -9.48 6.74
N ILE A 5 -0.36 -9.80 5.88
CA ILE A 5 -1.63 -10.38 6.31
C ILE A 5 -1.71 -11.83 5.85
N GLY A 6 -2.14 -12.70 6.76
CA GLY A 6 -2.43 -14.10 6.50
C GLY A 6 -2.30 -14.97 7.74
N PRO A 7 -2.32 -16.31 7.58
CA PRO A 7 -2.49 -17.00 6.30
C PRO A 7 -3.94 -16.95 5.79
N PHE A 8 -4.09 -16.78 4.48
CA PHE A 8 -5.35 -16.98 3.75
C PHE A 8 -5.43 -18.42 3.20
N ILE A 9 -6.63 -18.85 2.82
CA ILE A 9 -6.80 -20.07 2.02
C ILE A 9 -5.95 -19.95 0.76
N LYS A 10 -5.21 -21.01 0.45
CA LYS A 10 -4.31 -21.03 -0.70
C LYS A 10 -5.08 -20.78 -2.00
N SER A 11 -4.69 -19.71 -2.70
CA SER A 11 -5.33 -19.28 -3.93
C SER A 11 -5.07 -20.25 -5.09
N THR A 12 -5.77 -20.05 -6.20
CA THR A 12 -5.50 -20.77 -7.46
C THR A 12 -4.09 -20.54 -8.01
N SER A 13 -3.44 -19.43 -7.65
CA SER A 13 -2.05 -19.12 -8.02
C SER A 13 -1.02 -19.52 -6.95
N ASP A 14 -1.44 -20.31 -5.96
CA ASP A 14 -0.63 -20.81 -4.83
C ASP A 14 -0.18 -19.73 -3.83
N ASN A 15 -0.85 -18.57 -3.81
CA ASN A 15 -0.60 -17.51 -2.83
C ASN A 15 -1.35 -17.79 -1.52
N ASN A 16 -0.80 -17.36 -0.38
CA ASN A 16 -1.44 -17.50 0.94
C ASN A 16 -1.23 -16.30 1.88
N HIS A 17 -0.45 -15.29 1.47
CA HIS A 17 -0.29 -14.05 2.24
C HIS A 17 -0.39 -12.85 1.32
N ILE A 18 -0.69 -11.69 1.92
CA ILE A 18 -0.63 -10.39 1.26
C ILE A 18 0.47 -9.59 1.93
N LEU A 19 1.43 -9.08 1.16
CA LEU A 19 2.31 -8.00 1.63
C LEU A 19 1.60 -6.67 1.35
N VAL A 20 1.38 -5.90 2.42
CA VAL A 20 0.71 -4.61 2.40
C VAL A 20 1.73 -3.51 2.57
N LEU A 21 1.72 -2.56 1.63
CA LEU A 21 2.50 -1.33 1.65
C LEU A 21 1.53 -0.17 1.82
N VAL A 22 1.78 0.70 2.79
CA VAL A 22 1.00 1.93 2.97
C VAL A 22 1.94 3.12 3.04
N ASP A 23 1.76 4.10 2.15
CA ASP A 23 2.47 5.37 2.24
C ASP A 23 1.96 6.19 3.44
N ASN A 24 2.89 6.78 4.19
CA ASN A 24 2.55 7.47 5.42
C ASN A 24 1.81 8.80 5.16
N LEU A 25 2.13 9.48 4.06
CA LEU A 25 1.58 10.79 3.77
C LEU A 25 0.27 10.67 3.00
N THR A 26 0.31 10.05 1.83
CA THR A 26 -0.84 9.98 0.93
C THR A 26 -1.86 8.91 1.36
N LYS A 27 -1.46 8.00 2.27
CA LYS A 27 -2.20 6.78 2.63
C LYS A 27 -2.38 5.81 1.47
N TYR A 28 -1.63 6.00 0.38
CA TYR A 28 -1.70 5.13 -0.79
C TYR A 28 -1.30 3.70 -0.41
N VAL A 29 -2.13 2.75 -0.81
CA VAL A 29 -2.00 1.33 -0.51
C VAL A 29 -1.48 0.59 -1.74
N LYS A 30 -0.52 -0.30 -1.53
CA LYS A 30 -0.06 -1.27 -2.52
C LYS A 30 -0.14 -2.67 -1.94
N LEU A 31 -0.76 -3.59 -2.68
CA LEU A 31 -1.02 -4.96 -2.25
C LEU A 31 -0.28 -5.96 -3.16
N TYR A 32 0.43 -6.90 -2.56
CA TYR A 32 1.06 -7.99 -3.30
C TYR A 32 0.61 -9.34 -2.74
N ALA A 33 0.00 -10.19 -3.58
CA ALA A 33 -0.19 -11.59 -3.24
C ALA A 33 1.17 -12.30 -3.28
N VAL A 34 1.49 -13.02 -2.21
CA VAL A 34 2.75 -13.77 -2.08
C VAL A 34 2.51 -15.21 -1.64
N ARG A 35 3.31 -16.13 -2.18
CA ARG A 35 3.32 -17.56 -1.79
C ARG A 35 4.10 -17.82 -0.51
N ARG A 36 5.07 -16.95 -0.24
CA ARG A 36 5.95 -17.00 0.93
C ARG A 36 6.05 -15.59 1.49
N TYR A 37 6.02 -15.48 2.81
CA TYR A 37 6.27 -14.24 3.54
C TYR A 37 7.76 -14.12 3.90
N ASP A 38 8.65 -14.67 3.07
CA ASP A 38 10.10 -14.65 3.30
C ASP A 38 10.76 -13.38 2.77
N THR A 39 12.02 -13.14 3.17
CA THR A 39 12.75 -11.92 2.77
C THR A 39 12.88 -11.78 1.25
N GLU A 40 13.11 -12.84 0.49
CA GLU A 40 13.27 -12.74 -0.97
C GLU A 40 11.98 -12.25 -1.63
N SER A 41 10.84 -12.80 -1.20
CA SER A 41 9.53 -12.41 -1.70
C SER A 41 9.25 -10.94 -1.38
N VAL A 42 9.53 -10.50 -0.15
CA VAL A 42 9.40 -9.10 0.25
C VAL A 42 10.29 -8.18 -0.59
N LEU A 43 11.57 -8.52 -0.78
CA LEU A 43 12.51 -7.70 -1.54
C LEU A 43 12.10 -7.59 -3.02
N LYS A 44 11.54 -8.66 -3.60
CA LYS A 44 10.99 -8.62 -4.97
C LYS A 44 9.83 -7.62 -5.08
N CYS A 45 8.90 -7.65 -4.13
CA CYS A 45 7.77 -6.71 -4.08
C CYS A 45 8.25 -5.27 -3.89
N ILE A 46 9.17 -5.02 -2.95
CA ILE A 46 9.72 -3.68 -2.71
C ILE A 46 10.47 -3.16 -3.93
N LYS A 47 11.28 -3.98 -4.60
CA LYS A 47 11.93 -3.59 -5.87
C LYS A 47 10.90 -3.19 -6.92
N SER A 48 9.82 -3.96 -7.08
CA SER A 48 8.75 -3.61 -8.01
C SER A 48 8.09 -2.28 -7.66
N PHE A 49 7.87 -2.02 -6.37
CA PHE A 49 7.32 -0.74 -5.91
C PHE A 49 8.28 0.43 -6.22
N ILE A 50 9.57 0.28 -5.90
CA ILE A 50 10.58 1.31 -6.11
C ILE A 50 10.75 1.64 -7.60
N LEU A 51 10.65 0.66 -8.49
CA LEU A 51 10.74 0.89 -9.93
C LEU A 51 9.59 1.75 -10.48
N LEU A 52 8.45 1.77 -9.80
CA LEU A 52 7.27 2.55 -10.20
C LEU A 52 7.18 3.90 -9.49
N HIS A 53 7.54 3.96 -8.21
CA HIS A 53 7.30 5.11 -7.34
C HIS A 53 8.58 5.81 -6.84
N GLY A 54 9.75 5.25 -7.13
CA GLY A 54 11.01 5.72 -6.59
C GLY A 54 11.31 5.18 -5.19
N LEU A 55 12.48 5.58 -4.67
CA LEU A 55 13.04 5.01 -3.45
C LEU A 55 12.51 5.73 -2.19
N PRO A 56 11.93 5.00 -1.21
CA PRO A 56 11.42 5.63 0.00
C PRO A 56 12.58 6.05 0.93
N LYS A 57 12.44 7.20 1.59
CA LYS A 57 13.40 7.65 2.60
C LYS A 57 13.44 6.74 3.84
N ARG A 58 12.30 6.14 4.19
CA ARG A 58 12.14 5.33 5.40
C ARG A 58 11.14 4.21 5.17
N ILE A 59 11.49 3.01 5.64
CA ILE A 59 10.59 1.86 5.75
C ILE A 59 10.31 1.62 7.23
N ILE A 60 9.04 1.40 7.56
CA ILE A 60 8.58 1.03 8.90
C ILE A 60 7.91 -0.33 8.80
N SER A 61 8.32 -1.30 9.61
CA SER A 61 7.74 -2.65 9.64
C SER A 61 7.66 -3.18 11.07
N ASP A 62 6.92 -4.27 11.26
CA ASP A 62 7.00 -5.07 12.48
C ASP A 62 8.36 -5.80 12.59
N ARG A 63 8.49 -6.64 13.63
CA ARG A 63 9.67 -7.47 13.88
C ARG A 63 9.60 -8.85 13.20
N GLY A 64 8.77 -9.00 12.17
CA GLY A 64 8.69 -10.22 11.39
C GLY A 64 10.04 -10.61 10.80
N THR A 65 10.33 -11.92 10.79
CA THR A 65 11.64 -12.46 10.39
C THR A 65 12.07 -12.04 8.99
N ALA A 66 11.12 -11.79 8.09
CA ALA A 66 11.37 -11.30 6.75
C ALA A 66 12.01 -9.92 6.72
N PHE A 67 11.62 -9.04 7.65
CA PHE A 67 12.08 -7.66 7.75
C PHE A 67 13.30 -7.52 8.66
N THR A 68 13.52 -8.45 9.59
CA THR A 68 14.69 -8.43 10.49
C THR A 68 15.87 -9.26 9.98
N SER A 69 15.80 -9.81 8.77
CA SER A 69 16.88 -10.62 8.21
C SER A 69 18.07 -9.76 7.79
N LYS A 70 19.28 -10.34 7.83
CA LYS A 70 20.50 -9.62 7.43
C LYS A 70 20.42 -9.11 5.99
N ARG A 71 19.79 -9.87 5.10
CA ARG A 71 19.62 -9.49 3.70
C ARG A 71 18.69 -8.29 3.54
N PHE A 72 17.60 -8.21 4.31
CA PHE A 72 16.72 -7.06 4.30
C PHE A 72 17.41 -5.80 4.82
N GLU A 73 18.15 -5.95 5.93
CA GLU A 73 18.96 -4.88 6.51
C GLU A 73 19.99 -4.34 5.50
N THR A 74 20.77 -5.22 4.88
CA THR A 74 21.76 -4.84 3.86
C THR A 74 21.09 -4.16 2.67
N TYR A 75 19.94 -4.66 2.20
CA TYR A 75 19.20 -4.03 1.10
C TYR A 75 18.82 -2.58 1.45
N CYS A 76 18.28 -2.36 2.65
CA CYS A 76 17.93 -1.01 3.10
C CYS A 76 19.17 -0.10 3.21
N GLN A 77 20.26 -0.59 3.80
CA GLN A 77 21.51 0.18 3.95
C GLN A 77 22.10 0.58 2.60
N THR A 78 22.21 -0.37 1.66
CA THR A 78 22.76 -0.11 0.31
C THR A 78 21.89 0.86 -0.50
N GLY A 79 20.57 0.83 -0.30
CA GLY A 79 19.65 1.77 -0.93
C GLY A 79 19.56 3.13 -0.24
N GLY A 80 20.24 3.35 0.89
CA GLY A 80 20.08 4.58 1.68
C GLY A 80 18.69 4.69 2.35
N ILE A 81 17.98 3.58 2.53
CA ILE A 81 16.66 3.51 3.14
C ILE A 81 16.83 3.36 4.66
N LYS A 82 16.26 4.28 5.44
CA LYS A 82 16.18 4.11 6.89
C LYS A 82 15.14 3.05 7.23
N HIS A 83 15.55 1.89 7.73
CA HIS A 83 14.61 0.88 8.25
C HIS A 83 14.35 1.12 9.74
N THR A 84 13.08 1.19 10.13
CA THR A 84 12.65 1.38 11.53
C THR A 84 11.70 0.27 11.91
N LEU A 85 12.04 -0.47 12.97
CA LEU A 85 11.20 -1.52 13.52
C LEU A 85 10.21 -0.93 14.53
N ILE A 86 8.95 -1.33 14.43
CA ILE A 86 7.92 -0.96 15.40
C ILE A 86 8.25 -1.57 16.76
N SER A 87 8.10 -0.77 17.81
CA SER A 87 8.30 -1.24 19.17
C SER A 87 7.13 -2.11 19.60
N VAL A 88 7.40 -3.28 20.17
CA VAL A 88 6.38 -4.19 20.75
C VAL A 88 5.55 -3.48 21.82
N ARG A 89 6.07 -2.41 22.45
CA ARG A 89 5.40 -1.68 23.52
C ARG A 89 4.45 -0.57 23.03
N HIS A 90 4.50 -0.19 21.75
CA HIS A 90 3.69 0.92 21.20
C HIS A 90 3.10 0.53 19.83
N PRO A 91 2.03 -0.30 19.80
CA PRO A 91 1.34 -0.70 18.57
C PRO A 91 0.82 0.49 17.74
N GLN A 92 0.57 1.62 18.40
CA GLN A 92 0.13 2.87 17.76
C GLN A 92 1.03 3.34 16.61
N SER A 93 2.34 3.02 16.62
CA SER A 93 3.24 3.34 15.51
C SER A 93 2.94 2.55 14.21
N ASN A 94 2.13 1.49 14.27
CA ASN A 94 1.66 0.73 13.11
C ASN A 94 0.18 0.95 12.77
N GLY A 95 -0.51 1.84 13.50
CA GLY A 95 -1.96 1.98 13.42
C GLY A 95 -2.50 2.26 12.00
N GLN A 96 -1.67 2.81 11.11
CA GLN A 96 -2.02 3.03 9.71
C GLN A 96 -2.18 1.74 8.92
N VAL A 97 -1.20 0.83 9.02
CA VAL A 97 -1.29 -0.46 8.32
C VAL A 97 -2.38 -1.30 8.98
N GLU A 98 -2.53 -1.24 10.30
CA GLU A 98 -3.58 -1.96 11.02
C GLU A 98 -4.99 -1.52 10.60
N ARG A 99 -5.20 -0.21 10.40
CA ARG A 99 -6.47 0.35 9.89
C ARG A 99 -6.74 -0.07 8.45
N VAL A 100 -5.70 -0.13 7.61
CA VAL A 100 -5.84 -0.66 6.25
C VAL A 100 -6.16 -2.15 6.30
N ASN A 101 -5.47 -2.93 7.13
CA ASN A 101 -5.68 -4.37 7.29
C ASN A 101 -7.11 -4.68 7.77
N SER A 102 -7.64 -3.92 8.74
CA SER A 102 -9.00 -4.10 9.25
C SER A 102 -10.09 -3.77 8.22
N THR A 103 -9.78 -2.91 7.25
CA THR A 103 -10.67 -2.60 6.11
C THR A 103 -10.48 -3.59 4.96
N LEU A 104 -9.25 -4.04 4.72
CA LEU A 104 -8.87 -4.88 3.60
C LEU A 104 -9.57 -6.23 3.64
N VAL A 105 -9.60 -6.90 4.79
CA VAL A 105 -10.18 -8.25 4.92
C VAL A 105 -11.68 -8.25 4.60
N PRO A 106 -12.53 -7.37 5.18
CA PRO A 106 -13.94 -7.28 4.82
C PRO A 106 -14.18 -6.94 3.35
N VAL A 107 -13.44 -5.97 2.79
CA VAL A 107 -13.60 -5.58 1.38
C VAL A 107 -13.22 -6.74 0.45
N LEU A 108 -12.12 -7.44 0.76
CA LEU A 108 -11.73 -8.62 0.00
C LEU A 108 -12.80 -9.72 0.07
N GLN A 109 -13.37 -9.96 1.26
CA GLN A 109 -14.47 -10.92 1.45
C GLN A 109 -15.72 -10.56 0.65
N ALA A 110 -16.11 -9.29 0.62
CA ALA A 110 -17.25 -8.83 -0.16
C ALA A 110 -17.06 -8.98 -1.68
N ASN A 111 -15.82 -8.89 -2.17
CA ASN A 111 -15.49 -9.01 -3.60
C ASN A 111 -15.21 -10.46 -4.05
N MET A 112 -15.16 -11.43 -3.13
CA MET A 112 -14.87 -12.82 -3.45
C MET A 112 -16.13 -13.62 -3.80
N THR A 113 -16.13 -14.26 -4.98
CA THR A 113 -17.11 -15.29 -5.34
C THR A 113 -16.65 -16.70 -4.96
N ASN A 114 -15.35 -16.87 -4.73
CA ASN A 114 -14.72 -18.11 -4.30
C ASN A 114 -13.49 -17.76 -3.45
N GLU A 115 -13.36 -18.38 -2.29
CA GLU A 115 -12.27 -18.13 -1.33
C GLU A 115 -10.87 -18.41 -1.91
N ARG A 116 -10.73 -19.16 -3.00
CA ARG A 116 -9.44 -19.42 -3.66
C ARG A 116 -9.08 -18.41 -4.76
N ASN A 117 -9.93 -17.42 -5.02
CA ASN A 117 -9.69 -16.38 -6.04
C ASN A 117 -9.40 -15.00 -5.44
N TRP A 118 -9.12 -14.92 -4.13
CA TRP A 118 -8.82 -13.66 -3.45
C TRP A 118 -7.67 -12.88 -4.09
N ASP A 119 -6.64 -13.57 -4.56
CA ASP A 119 -5.45 -12.96 -5.15
C ASP A 119 -5.75 -12.24 -6.46
N LYS A 120 -6.73 -12.72 -7.23
CA LYS A 120 -7.21 -12.08 -8.47
C LYS A 120 -7.99 -10.80 -8.20
N LYS A 121 -8.53 -10.63 -6.99
CA LYS A 121 -9.31 -9.46 -6.59
C LYS A 121 -8.47 -8.35 -5.97
N LEU A 122 -7.20 -8.60 -5.64
CA LEU A 122 -6.36 -7.60 -4.98
C LEU A 122 -6.22 -6.29 -5.77
N LEU A 123 -6.13 -6.33 -7.10
CA LEU A 123 -6.00 -5.10 -7.89
C LEU A 123 -7.27 -4.24 -7.83
N GLU A 124 -8.44 -4.89 -7.84
CA GLU A 124 -9.74 -4.21 -7.70
C GLU A 124 -9.86 -3.59 -6.30
N VAL A 125 -9.48 -4.33 -5.27
CA VAL A 125 -9.51 -3.85 -3.88
C VAL A 125 -8.47 -2.74 -3.65
N GLU A 126 -7.27 -2.86 -4.20
CA GLU A 126 -6.23 -1.81 -4.17
C GLU A 126 -6.77 -0.52 -4.82
N SER A 127 -7.43 -0.63 -5.98
CA SER A 127 -8.07 0.50 -6.64
C SER A 127 -9.16 1.14 -5.78
N GLN A 128 -10.05 0.33 -5.19
CA GLN A 128 -11.11 0.82 -4.31
C GLN A 128 -10.54 1.56 -3.09
N LEU A 129 -9.51 1.03 -2.43
CA LEU A 129 -8.86 1.67 -1.28
C LEU A 129 -8.22 3.01 -1.66
N ASN A 130 -7.55 3.08 -2.81
CA ASN A 130 -6.86 4.29 -3.25
C ASN A 130 -7.78 5.36 -3.80
N ASN A 131 -8.98 5.02 -4.25
CA ASN A 131 -9.95 5.96 -4.82
C ASN A 131 -11.16 6.22 -3.91
N SER A 132 -11.16 5.68 -2.70
CA SER A 132 -12.14 6.01 -1.66
C SER A 132 -11.71 7.24 -0.86
N GLN A 133 -12.69 8.04 -0.45
CA GLN A 133 -12.45 9.21 0.39
C GLN A 133 -11.77 8.83 1.71
N ASN A 134 -10.63 9.45 2.01
CA ASN A 134 -9.88 9.21 3.24
C ASN A 134 -9.89 10.47 4.11
N LYS A 135 -10.60 10.38 5.24
CA LYS A 135 -10.80 11.52 6.17
C LYS A 135 -9.50 12.11 6.71
N THR A 136 -8.48 11.28 6.94
CA THR A 136 -7.19 11.72 7.50
C THR A 136 -6.44 12.66 6.56
N VAL A 137 -6.52 12.42 5.25
CA VAL A 137 -5.85 13.27 4.25
C VAL A 137 -6.78 14.30 3.61
N GLY A 138 -8.10 14.10 3.70
CA GLY A 138 -9.12 15.02 3.22
C GLY A 138 -9.56 14.77 1.77
N ASP A 139 -8.97 13.79 1.09
CA ASP A 139 -9.34 13.37 -0.27
C ASP A 139 -8.98 11.88 -0.48
N THR A 140 -8.99 11.40 -1.72
CA THR A 140 -8.58 10.04 -2.09
C THR A 140 -7.05 9.90 -2.08
N PRO A 141 -6.49 8.78 -1.57
CA PRO A 141 -5.05 8.53 -1.62
C PRO A 141 -4.44 8.64 -3.02
N PHE A 142 -5.19 8.28 -4.06
CA PHE A 142 -4.81 8.41 -5.46
C PHE A 142 -4.63 9.89 -5.85
N CYS A 143 -5.60 10.76 -5.53
CA CYS A 143 -5.49 12.20 -5.81
C CYS A 143 -4.31 12.83 -5.08
N ILE A 144 -4.12 12.53 -3.79
CA ILE A 144 -2.99 13.07 -3.02
C ILE A 144 -1.63 12.64 -3.60
N LEU A 145 -1.56 11.46 -4.22
CA LEU A 145 -0.33 10.98 -4.86
C LEU A 145 -0.11 11.57 -6.25
N TYR A 146 -1.16 11.67 -7.07
CA TYR A 146 -1.05 11.93 -8.50
C TYR A 146 -1.56 13.31 -8.95
N GLY A 147 -2.32 14.02 -8.12
CA GLY A 147 -2.85 15.35 -8.41
C GLY A 147 -4.14 15.36 -9.23
N TYR A 148 -4.79 14.21 -9.41
CA TYR A 148 -6.08 14.12 -10.12
C TYR A 148 -6.87 12.90 -9.63
N HIS A 149 -8.18 12.88 -9.87
CA HIS A 149 -9.04 11.74 -9.52
C HIS A 149 -9.09 10.73 -10.66
N ALA A 150 -8.96 9.43 -10.35
CA ALA A 150 -9.06 8.39 -11.37
C ALA A 150 -10.50 8.28 -11.91
N SER A 151 -10.62 8.14 -13.23
CA SER A 151 -11.90 7.88 -13.92
C SER A 151 -11.97 6.42 -14.38
N PHE A 152 -12.90 5.66 -13.81
CA PHE A 152 -13.15 4.26 -14.18
C PHE A 152 -14.47 4.17 -14.98
N ASN A 153 -14.42 4.44 -16.28
CA ASN A 153 -15.54 4.21 -17.19
C ASN A 153 -14.99 3.72 -18.55
N ASP A 154 -15.57 2.62 -19.05
CA ASP A 154 -15.02 1.69 -20.04
C ASP A 154 -14.65 2.26 -21.44
N GLY A 155 -13.50 1.81 -22.00
CA GLY A 155 -13.32 1.62 -23.45
C GLY A 155 -12.18 2.36 -24.19
N VAL A 156 -11.82 1.85 -25.38
CA VAL A 156 -10.66 2.17 -26.26
C VAL A 156 -10.68 3.60 -26.88
N LEU A 157 -11.66 4.44 -26.59
CA LEU A 157 -11.83 5.80 -27.14
C LEU A 157 -12.43 6.65 -26.00
N LYS A 158 -12.12 7.93 -25.80
CA LYS A 158 -12.36 9.01 -26.77
C LYS A 158 -11.58 10.25 -26.32
N HIS A 159 -10.47 10.53 -27.00
CA HIS A 159 -9.88 11.85 -27.19
C HIS A 159 -9.60 12.68 -25.93
N ILE A 160 -8.36 12.56 -25.44
CA ILE A 160 -7.48 13.70 -25.09
C ILE A 160 -8.26 14.89 -24.51
N LYS A 161 -8.77 14.74 -23.29
CA LYS A 161 -8.97 15.91 -22.44
C LYS A 161 -7.62 16.21 -21.80
N ILE A 162 -7.04 17.35 -22.17
CA ILE A 162 -6.05 18.02 -21.30
C ILE A 162 -6.87 18.45 -20.09
N GLU A 163 -6.70 17.79 -18.94
CA GLU A 163 -7.58 17.97 -17.79
C GLU A 163 -7.55 19.42 -17.26
N GLU A 164 -8.73 20.02 -17.18
CA GLU A 164 -9.05 21.19 -16.34
C GLU A 164 -9.09 20.85 -14.83
N GLY A 165 -8.36 19.81 -14.38
CA GLY A 165 -8.51 19.23 -13.04
C GLY A 165 -7.23 18.74 -12.36
N TYR A 166 -6.05 18.96 -12.96
CA TYR A 166 -4.79 18.64 -12.29
C TYR A 166 -4.49 19.66 -11.19
N GLU A 167 -4.35 19.18 -9.97
CA GLU A 167 -3.97 19.95 -8.80
C GLU A 167 -2.47 19.79 -8.51
N ASP A 168 -1.86 20.86 -8.01
CA ASP A 168 -0.45 20.84 -7.60
C ASP A 168 -0.26 19.89 -6.42
N VAL A 169 0.36 18.75 -6.70
CA VAL A 169 0.63 17.68 -5.73
C VAL A 169 1.36 18.19 -4.49
N ASN A 170 2.22 19.21 -4.61
CA ASN A 170 2.91 19.76 -3.44
C ASN A 170 1.92 20.44 -2.47
N LYS A 171 0.92 21.14 -3.01
CA LYS A 171 -0.14 21.77 -2.19
C LYS A 171 -1.03 20.72 -1.55
N LEU A 172 -1.45 19.71 -2.31
CA LEU A 172 -2.25 18.59 -1.80
C LEU A 172 -1.52 17.86 -0.67
N GLN A 173 -0.24 17.56 -0.87
CA GLN A 173 0.58 16.86 0.12
C GLN A 173 0.86 17.71 1.35
N GLU A 174 1.01 19.03 1.22
CA GLU A 174 1.16 19.91 2.37
C GLU A 174 -0.12 20.00 3.19
N GLN A 175 -1.28 20.11 2.52
CA GLN A 175 -2.56 20.07 3.21
C GLN A 175 -2.79 18.73 3.93
N ALA A 176 -2.40 17.61 3.29
CA ALA A 176 -2.47 16.29 3.90
C ALA A 176 -1.57 16.19 5.16
N ARG A 177 -0.38 16.81 5.17
CA ARG A 177 0.48 16.88 6.38
C ARG A 177 -0.23 17.62 7.51
N VAL A 178 -0.78 18.80 7.22
CA VAL A 178 -1.51 19.60 8.20
C VAL A 178 -2.72 18.85 8.77
N ASN A 179 -3.42 18.07 7.94
CA ASN A 179 -4.56 17.27 8.40
C ASN A 179 -4.12 16.13 9.32
N ILE A 180 -3.03 15.42 8.98
CA ILE A 180 -2.46 14.33 9.80
C ILE A 180 -1.99 14.85 11.17
N GLU A 181 -1.46 16.07 11.24
CA GLU A 181 -0.99 16.66 12.51
C GLU A 181 -2.14 17.08 13.46
N LYS A 182 -3.37 17.19 12.95
CA LYS A 182 -4.56 17.59 13.72
C LYS A 182 -5.35 16.41 14.29
N GLU A 183 -5.16 15.19 13.78
CA GLU A 183 -5.77 13.95 14.29
C GLU A 183 -5.02 13.40 15.52
#